data_AF-A0A398CRS0-F1
#
_entry.id   AF-A0A398CRS0-F1
#
_cell.length_a   1.000
_cell.length_b   1.000
_cell.length_c   1.000
_cell.angle_alpha   90.00
_cell.angle_beta   90.00
_cell.angle_gamma   90.00
#
_symmetry.space_group_name_H-M   'P 1'
#
loop_
_entity.id
_entity.type
_entity.pdbx_description
1 polymer ?
#
loop_
_entity_poly.entity_id
_entity_poly.type
_entity_poly.pdbx_seq_one_letter_code
_entity_poly.pdbx_strand_id
1 'polypeptide(L)'
;MPFLRQDAGVGRGSLRGSLRRLRGGEERYPAFRIRLYEQEKLWAELRLVEVLMPKGQISRGDGRDRKAFLQEGVYIEGMGLSRHEGELTKLTETEVRGSDWFAGTVAAVYGVDHAASYRDLTRLAAIKDHVARIAEVHPSTVIPDESFRSASSSVYPYVRFPIAAEDLQGEFRVASKTPENDIEQAMAYWRRRLGSESWLGEDLYRAMIGSFVGRFVVQDPVQFEKASRGPVLYLANHQTAVESLLFACLAEGLTERPVAAIAKKEHRESWIGQLLSHMGAYPDARFPSPIIYVDRENQGSMLQTVKELADRMTEGKESILVHVEGTRALTEGQDVSVLSAVWPDLAIHANIPIVPVRFMGGLPEEAAATRLEFPVGYGKQDYLIGRPIFPDELRALPLPARKLIILDALNGTGAPARAG
;
A
#
# COMPACT_ATOMS: atom_id res chain seq x y z
N MET A 1 -31.03 -12.70 3.37
CA MET A 1 -30.41 -12.11 4.57
C MET A 1 -31.49 -11.73 5.55
N PRO A 2 -31.68 -12.44 6.68
CA PRO A 2 -32.27 -11.84 7.86
C PRO A 2 -31.17 -11.68 8.92
N PHE A 3 -30.76 -10.43 9.18
CA PHE A 3 -30.03 -10.09 10.40
C PHE A 3 -30.75 -8.92 11.05
N LEU A 4 -31.26 -9.14 12.25
CA LEU A 4 -30.82 -8.46 13.48
C LEU A 4 -31.81 -8.82 14.61
N ARG A 5 -31.36 -9.67 15.54
CA ARG A 5 -31.88 -9.72 16.90
C ARG A 5 -30.80 -9.12 17.79
N GLN A 6 -31.09 -7.95 18.36
CA GLN A 6 -30.38 -7.42 19.52
C GLN A 6 -31.42 -7.27 20.63
N ASP A 7 -31.24 -8.06 21.69
CA ASP A 7 -32.11 -8.03 22.87
C ASP A 7 -31.57 -6.99 23.86
N ALA A 8 -32.36 -5.94 24.09
CA ALA A 8 -32.26 -5.10 25.27
C ALA A 8 -33.68 -4.70 25.70
N GLY A 9 -34.19 -5.34 26.76
CA GLY A 9 -35.08 -4.76 27.77
C GLY A 9 -36.27 -3.88 27.38
N VAL A 10 -36.97 -4.11 26.27
CA VAL A 10 -38.25 -3.47 25.94
C VAL A 10 -39.29 -4.57 25.72
N GLY A 11 -40.48 -4.45 26.32
CA GLY A 11 -41.54 -5.45 26.22
C GLY A 11 -41.74 -5.92 24.77
N ARG A 12 -41.55 -7.22 24.52
CA ARG A 12 -41.65 -7.81 23.18
C ARG A 12 -43.12 -7.87 22.73
N GLY A 13 -43.62 -6.77 22.17
CA GLY A 13 -44.80 -6.79 21.30
C GLY A 13 -44.41 -7.27 19.90
N SER A 14 -45.20 -8.15 19.29
CA SER A 14 -45.01 -8.53 17.89
C SER A 14 -45.87 -7.66 16.98
N LEU A 15 -45.26 -6.96 16.02
CA LEU A 15 -45.98 -6.22 14.99
C LEU A 15 -46.10 -7.06 13.70
N ARG A 16 -47.30 -7.15 13.13
CA ARG A 16 -47.53 -7.70 11.78
C ARG A 16 -47.41 -6.56 10.77
N GLY A 17 -46.50 -6.68 9.82
CA GLY A 17 -46.32 -5.70 8.74
C GLY A 17 -47.01 -6.13 7.45
N SER A 18 -47.57 -5.17 6.71
CA SER A 18 -47.95 -5.33 5.31
C SER A 18 -47.26 -4.27 4.45
N LEU A 19 -46.75 -4.67 3.29
CA LEU A 19 -46.08 -3.82 2.32
C LEU A 19 -46.88 -3.84 1.01
N ARG A 20 -47.30 -2.67 0.52
CA ARG A 20 -48.01 -2.55 -0.75
C ARG A 20 -47.41 -1.43 -1.60
N ARG A 21 -47.00 -1.74 -2.83
CA ARG A 21 -46.62 -0.71 -3.82
C ARG A 21 -47.85 0.16 -4.15
N LEU A 22 -47.69 1.48 -4.05
CA LEU A 22 -48.71 2.45 -4.39
C LEU A 22 -48.80 2.59 -5.92
N ARG A 23 -50.01 2.54 -6.48
CA ARG A 23 -50.24 2.80 -7.91
C ARG A 23 -50.12 4.31 -8.17
N GLY A 24 -49.39 4.69 -9.22
CA GLY A 24 -49.18 6.10 -9.60
C GLY A 24 -47.87 6.74 -9.12
N GLY A 25 -46.94 5.98 -8.51
CA GLY A 25 -45.57 6.45 -8.36
C GLY A 25 -44.87 6.48 -9.72
N GLU A 26 -44.12 7.55 -10.01
CA GLU A 26 -43.22 7.58 -11.17
C GLU A 26 -42.22 6.41 -11.07
N GLU A 27 -41.80 5.86 -12.22
CA GLU A 27 -40.90 4.71 -12.24
C GLU A 27 -39.58 4.97 -11.49
N ARG A 28 -39.12 6.23 -11.51
CA ARG A 28 -37.96 6.72 -10.75
C ARG A 28 -38.21 6.81 -9.24
N TYR A 29 -39.45 6.98 -8.80
CA TYR A 29 -39.83 7.18 -7.40
C TYR A 29 -40.87 6.16 -6.94
N PRO A 30 -40.53 4.86 -6.89
CA PRO A 30 -41.47 3.85 -6.42
C PRO A 30 -41.86 4.15 -4.97
N ALA A 31 -43.17 4.28 -4.77
CA ALA A 31 -43.74 4.52 -3.46
C ALA A 31 -44.41 3.26 -2.92
N PHE A 32 -44.18 2.98 -1.65
CA PHE A 32 -44.73 1.84 -0.92
C PHE A 32 -45.47 2.35 0.32
N ARG A 33 -46.62 1.74 0.59
CA ARG A 33 -47.34 1.89 1.85
C ARG A 33 -46.97 0.71 2.73
N ILE A 34 -46.41 1.03 3.89
CA ILE A 34 -46.10 0.08 4.95
C ILE A 34 -47.14 0.30 6.05
N ARG A 35 -47.85 -0.74 6.44
CA ARG A 35 -48.74 -0.71 7.60
C ARG A 35 -48.29 -1.72 8.62
N LEU A 36 -48.08 -1.26 9.84
CA LEU A 36 -47.69 -2.07 10.98
C LEU A 36 -48.90 -2.21 11.90
N TYR A 37 -49.19 -3.43 12.33
CA TYR A 37 -50.34 -3.75 13.17
C TYR A 37 -49.86 -4.39 14.46
N GLU A 38 -50.42 -3.97 15.59
CA GLU A 38 -50.36 -4.70 16.85
C GLU A 38 -51.66 -5.48 16.99
N GLN A 39 -51.58 -6.80 16.95
CA GLN A 39 -52.75 -7.68 16.74
C GLN A 39 -53.51 -7.25 15.46
N GLU A 40 -54.76 -6.80 15.59
CA GLU A 40 -55.59 -6.31 14.46
C GLU A 40 -55.71 -4.77 14.43
N LYS A 41 -55.08 -4.06 15.37
CA LYS A 41 -55.10 -2.59 15.40
C LYS A 41 -53.94 -2.03 14.58
N LEU A 42 -54.24 -1.13 13.64
CA LEU A 42 -53.21 -0.38 12.94
C LEU A 42 -52.41 0.45 13.95
N TRP A 43 -51.12 0.15 14.06
CA TRP A 43 -50.19 0.80 14.97
C TRP A 43 -49.48 1.96 14.27
N ALA A 44 -49.00 1.75 13.04
CA ALA A 44 -48.41 2.81 12.22
C ALA A 44 -48.67 2.60 10.73
N GLU A 45 -48.76 3.70 9.98
CA GLU A 45 -48.72 3.70 8.51
C GLU A 45 -47.58 4.60 8.04
N LEU A 46 -46.71 4.08 7.19
CA LEU A 46 -45.60 4.82 6.58
C LEU A 46 -45.75 4.81 5.06
N ARG A 47 -45.37 5.92 4.43
CA ARG A 47 -45.14 6.00 2.99
C ARG A 47 -43.63 6.02 2.75
N LEU A 48 -43.08 4.90 2.30
CA LEU A 48 -41.70 4.81 1.86
C LEU A 48 -41.64 5.20 0.39
N VAL A 49 -40.85 6.23 0.04
CA VAL A 49 -40.55 6.57 -1.35
C VAL A 49 -39.07 6.31 -1.55
N GLU A 50 -38.74 5.40 -2.46
CA GLU A 50 -37.36 5.18 -2.86
C GLU A 50 -37.06 5.96 -4.13
N VAL A 51 -35.79 6.27 -4.38
CA VAL A 51 -35.35 6.81 -5.67
C VAL A 51 -34.52 5.76 -6.38
N LEU A 52 -34.96 5.36 -7.58
CA LEU A 52 -34.19 4.47 -8.44
C LEU A 52 -33.15 5.30 -9.18
N MET A 53 -31.89 5.14 -8.79
CA MET A 53 -30.77 5.74 -9.48
C MET A 53 -30.22 4.80 -10.55
N PRO A 54 -29.87 5.32 -11.75
CA PRO A 54 -29.19 4.52 -12.75
C PRO A 54 -27.87 4.05 -12.15
N LYS A 55 -27.69 2.73 -12.22
CA LYS A 55 -26.62 2.01 -11.56
C LYS A 55 -25.22 2.43 -12.06
N GLY A 56 -25.09 2.89 -13.31
CA GLY A 56 -23.79 3.31 -13.88
C GLY A 56 -22.75 2.17 -13.93
N GLN A 57 -21.54 2.46 -14.42
CA GLN A 57 -20.50 1.43 -14.56
C GLN A 57 -19.94 0.95 -13.21
N ILE A 58 -19.82 1.85 -12.23
CA ILE A 58 -19.37 1.53 -10.85
C ILE A 58 -20.22 0.43 -10.20
N SER A 59 -21.48 0.25 -10.59
CA SER A 59 -22.35 -0.73 -9.94
C SER A 59 -22.43 -2.10 -10.61
N ARG A 60 -21.60 -2.38 -11.62
CA ARG A 60 -21.61 -3.66 -12.35
C ARG A 60 -21.19 -4.85 -11.47
N GLY A 61 -20.32 -4.62 -10.49
CA GLY A 61 -19.92 -5.63 -9.51
C GLY A 61 -21.06 -6.04 -8.58
N ASP A 62 -20.90 -7.18 -7.90
CA ASP A 62 -21.87 -7.64 -6.92
C ASP A 62 -21.88 -6.75 -5.65
N GLY A 63 -22.62 -7.14 -4.60
CA GLY A 63 -22.65 -6.35 -3.36
C GLY A 63 -21.31 -6.28 -2.63
N ARG A 64 -20.49 -7.33 -2.72
CA ARG A 64 -19.21 -7.46 -2.02
C ARG A 64 -18.14 -6.66 -2.75
N ASP A 65 -18.04 -6.80 -4.06
CA ASP A 65 -17.08 -6.09 -4.90
C ASP A 65 -17.30 -4.58 -4.82
N ARG A 66 -18.56 -4.14 -4.85
CA ARG A 66 -18.90 -2.73 -4.69
C ARG A 66 -18.47 -2.17 -3.34
N LYS A 67 -18.62 -2.96 -2.27
CA LYS A 67 -18.16 -2.57 -0.94
C LYS A 67 -16.64 -2.45 -0.90
N ALA A 68 -15.94 -3.46 -1.43
CA ALA A 68 -14.48 -3.47 -1.47
C ALA A 68 -13.91 -2.27 -2.26
N PHE A 69 -14.49 -1.98 -3.43
CA PHE A 69 -14.09 -0.81 -4.22
C PHE A 69 -14.43 0.51 -3.52
N LEU A 70 -15.70 0.74 -3.17
CA LEU A 70 -16.17 2.05 -2.68
C LEU A 70 -15.74 2.38 -1.25
N GLN A 71 -15.58 1.38 -0.37
CA GLN A 71 -15.29 1.61 1.05
C GLN A 71 -13.87 1.21 1.43
N GLU A 72 -13.34 0.16 0.83
CA GLU A 72 -12.06 -0.44 1.23
C GLU A 72 -10.92 -0.01 0.28
N GLY A 73 -11.24 0.68 -0.82
CA GLY A 73 -10.25 1.18 -1.78
C GLY A 73 -9.52 0.03 -2.50
N VAL A 74 -10.21 -1.09 -2.72
CA VAL A 74 -9.67 -2.27 -3.40
C VAL A 74 -9.94 -2.16 -4.90
N TYR A 75 -8.93 -2.45 -5.73
CA TYR A 75 -9.12 -2.57 -7.16
C TYR A 75 -10.00 -3.77 -7.48
N ILE A 76 -11.02 -3.55 -8.31
CA ILE A 76 -11.87 -4.61 -8.86
C ILE A 76 -11.91 -4.43 -10.37
N GLU A 77 -11.56 -5.48 -11.10
CA GLU A 77 -11.57 -5.46 -12.56
C GLU A 77 -12.95 -5.08 -13.12
N GLY A 78 -12.97 -4.15 -14.07
CA GLY A 78 -14.20 -3.67 -14.70
C GLY A 78 -15.04 -2.72 -13.86
N MET A 79 -14.61 -2.39 -12.64
CA MET A 79 -15.17 -1.31 -11.84
C MET A 79 -14.45 0.02 -12.12
N GLY A 80 -15.24 1.09 -12.24
CA GLY A 80 -14.80 2.43 -12.61
C GLY A 80 -15.93 3.19 -13.30
N LEU A 81 -15.67 4.42 -13.72
CA LEU A 81 -16.62 5.25 -14.47
C LEU A 81 -16.42 5.08 -15.98
N SER A 82 -15.17 4.91 -16.38
CA SER A 82 -14.76 4.99 -17.77
C SER A 82 -15.13 3.76 -18.58
N ARG A 83 -15.36 3.96 -19.87
CA ARG A 83 -15.46 2.89 -20.86
C ARG A 83 -14.06 2.55 -21.36
N HIS A 84 -13.81 1.27 -21.63
CA HIS A 84 -12.56 0.82 -22.22
C HIS A 84 -12.82 0.26 -23.63
N GLU A 85 -12.09 0.78 -24.62
CA GLU A 85 -12.16 0.38 -26.03
C GLU A 85 -10.74 0.09 -26.53
N GLY A 86 -10.32 -1.17 -26.41
CA GLY A 86 -8.92 -1.55 -26.64
C GLY A 86 -7.99 -0.82 -25.66
N GLU A 87 -6.97 -0.15 -26.20
CA GLU A 87 -6.00 0.62 -25.40
C GLU A 87 -6.53 2.01 -24.97
N LEU A 88 -7.72 2.40 -25.40
CA LEU A 88 -8.30 3.71 -25.08
C LEU A 88 -9.27 3.61 -23.91
N THR A 89 -9.17 4.58 -23.01
CA THR A 89 -10.14 4.81 -21.92
C THR A 89 -10.91 6.09 -22.18
N LYS A 90 -12.23 6.04 -22.09
CA LYS A 90 -13.12 7.15 -22.46
C LYS A 90 -14.10 7.47 -21.36
N LEU A 91 -14.33 8.76 -21.10
CA LEU A 91 -15.31 9.21 -20.12
C LEU A 91 -15.90 10.56 -20.50
N THR A 92 -17.22 10.71 -20.30
CA THR A 92 -17.94 11.96 -20.54
C THR A 92 -18.46 12.56 -19.24
N GLU A 93 -18.68 13.88 -19.23
CA GLU A 93 -19.23 14.57 -18.06
C GLU A 93 -20.63 14.05 -17.66
N THR A 94 -21.44 13.69 -18.66
CA THR A 94 -22.78 13.11 -18.45
C THR A 94 -22.72 11.81 -17.66
N GLU A 95 -21.71 10.97 -17.87
CA GLU A 95 -21.54 9.71 -17.14
C GLU A 95 -21.10 9.93 -15.69
N VAL A 96 -20.21 10.90 -15.47
CA VAL A 96 -19.80 11.30 -14.13
C VAL A 96 -21.00 11.83 -13.35
N ARG A 97 -21.76 12.76 -13.93
CA ARG A 97 -23.00 13.30 -13.32
C ARG A 97 -24.05 12.22 -13.06
N GLY A 98 -24.17 11.25 -13.98
CA GLY A 98 -25.08 10.12 -13.82
C GLY A 98 -24.72 9.16 -12.69
N SER A 99 -23.45 9.17 -12.25
CA SER A 99 -22.92 8.31 -11.18
C SER A 99 -22.70 9.05 -9.85
N ASP A 100 -22.66 10.39 -9.86
CA ASP A 100 -22.52 11.24 -8.67
C ASP A 100 -23.88 11.46 -7.97
N TRP A 101 -24.52 10.36 -7.54
CA TRP A 101 -25.88 10.35 -7.00
C TRP A 101 -26.06 11.26 -5.77
N PHE A 102 -25.02 11.33 -4.94
CA PHE A 102 -24.88 12.34 -3.91
C PHE A 102 -23.66 13.18 -4.27
N ALA A 103 -23.84 14.49 -4.33
CA ALA A 103 -22.80 15.42 -4.77
C ALA A 103 -21.48 15.15 -4.00
N GLY A 104 -20.41 14.93 -4.76
CA GLY A 104 -19.07 14.68 -4.20
C GLY A 104 -18.75 13.21 -3.92
N THR A 105 -19.65 12.27 -4.20
CA THR A 105 -19.38 10.82 -4.06
C THR A 105 -18.28 10.39 -5.02
N VAL A 106 -18.37 10.83 -6.29
CA VAL A 106 -17.34 10.49 -7.28
C VAL A 106 -16.00 11.12 -6.89
N ALA A 107 -16.00 12.38 -6.46
CA ALA A 107 -14.78 13.05 -6.01
C ALA A 107 -14.10 12.29 -4.85
N ALA A 108 -14.88 11.82 -3.85
CA ALA A 108 -14.37 11.01 -2.75
C ALA A 108 -13.76 9.68 -3.22
N VAL A 109 -14.47 8.93 -4.06
CA VAL A 109 -14.00 7.62 -4.57
C VAL A 109 -12.70 7.77 -5.37
N TYR A 110 -12.57 8.84 -6.15
CA TYR A 110 -11.39 9.07 -6.97
C TYR A 110 -10.26 9.83 -6.25
N GLY A 111 -10.46 10.23 -4.99
CA GLY A 111 -9.49 11.06 -4.26
C GLY A 111 -9.22 12.39 -4.97
N VAL A 112 -10.27 13.04 -5.46
CA VAL A 112 -10.24 14.35 -6.13
C VAL A 112 -10.86 15.38 -5.19
N ASP A 113 -10.36 16.63 -5.24
CA ASP A 113 -10.92 17.74 -4.48
C ASP A 113 -12.42 17.93 -4.80
N HIS A 114 -13.24 18.04 -3.76
CA HIS A 114 -14.68 18.31 -3.86
C HIS A 114 -15.02 19.64 -4.55
N ALA A 115 -14.07 20.59 -4.59
CA ALA A 115 -14.22 21.85 -5.29
C ALA A 115 -13.95 21.77 -6.81
N ALA A 116 -13.46 20.62 -7.31
CA ALA A 116 -13.17 20.45 -8.73
C ALA A 116 -14.44 20.62 -9.60
N SER A 117 -14.28 21.26 -10.76
CA SER A 117 -15.37 21.32 -11.73
C SER A 117 -15.71 19.92 -12.24
N TYR A 118 -16.95 19.69 -12.71
CA TYR A 118 -17.31 18.40 -13.30
C TYR A 118 -16.42 18.03 -14.50
N ARG A 119 -15.96 19.01 -15.27
CA ARG A 119 -15.00 18.79 -16.36
C ARG A 119 -13.66 18.29 -15.84
N ASP A 120 -13.12 18.91 -14.79
CA ASP A 120 -11.85 18.49 -14.19
C ASP A 120 -11.97 17.12 -13.49
N LEU A 121 -13.07 16.89 -12.77
CA LEU A 121 -13.37 15.61 -12.16
C LEU A 121 -13.46 14.50 -13.22
N THR A 122 -14.08 14.78 -14.37
CA THR A 122 -14.18 13.86 -15.50
C THR A 122 -12.80 13.55 -16.10
N ARG A 123 -11.96 14.58 -16.32
CA ARG A 123 -10.59 14.40 -16.81
C ARG A 123 -9.76 13.53 -15.86
N LEU A 124 -9.79 13.87 -14.58
CA LEU A 124 -9.04 13.16 -13.54
C LEU A 124 -9.55 11.72 -13.38
N ALA A 125 -10.86 11.50 -13.37
CA ALA A 125 -11.44 10.16 -13.31
C ALA A 125 -11.04 9.30 -14.51
N ALA A 126 -11.03 9.86 -15.73
CA ALA A 126 -10.60 9.15 -16.93
C ALA A 126 -9.13 8.71 -16.84
N ILE A 127 -8.24 9.61 -16.40
CA ILE A 127 -6.82 9.31 -16.22
C ILE A 127 -6.62 8.26 -15.11
N LYS A 128 -7.28 8.46 -13.97
CA LYS A 128 -7.16 7.57 -12.81
C LYS A 128 -7.69 6.18 -13.12
N ASP A 129 -8.84 6.03 -13.79
CA ASP A 129 -9.35 4.73 -14.26
C ASP A 129 -8.40 4.05 -15.23
N HIS A 130 -7.82 4.81 -16.16
CA HIS A 130 -6.90 4.27 -17.16
C HIS A 130 -5.66 3.63 -16.51
N VAL A 131 -5.02 4.37 -15.60
CA VAL A 131 -3.81 3.91 -14.89
C VAL A 131 -4.16 2.83 -13.86
N ALA A 132 -5.28 2.98 -13.15
CA ALA A 132 -5.79 1.99 -12.20
C ALA A 132 -5.93 0.60 -12.83
N ARG A 133 -6.47 0.53 -14.06
CA ARG A 133 -6.61 -0.71 -14.81
C ARG A 133 -5.27 -1.34 -15.17
N ILE A 134 -4.31 -0.54 -15.61
CA ILE A 134 -2.97 -1.03 -16.04
C ILE A 134 -2.17 -1.52 -14.83
N ALA A 135 -2.26 -0.79 -13.72
CA ALA A 135 -1.50 -1.07 -12.51
C ALA A 135 -2.23 -2.04 -11.56
N GLU A 136 -3.49 -2.35 -11.81
CA GLU A 136 -4.38 -3.13 -10.93
C GLU A 136 -4.47 -2.51 -9.51
N VAL A 137 -4.69 -1.19 -9.46
CA VAL A 137 -4.81 -0.41 -8.21
C VAL A 137 -6.08 0.41 -8.20
N HIS A 138 -6.55 0.81 -7.03
CA HIS A 138 -7.74 1.63 -6.94
C HIS A 138 -7.47 3.04 -7.48
N PRO A 139 -8.40 3.67 -8.24
CA PRO A 139 -8.17 4.98 -8.87
C PRO A 139 -7.84 6.11 -7.88
N SER A 140 -8.22 5.97 -6.61
CA SER A 140 -7.83 6.95 -5.57
C SER A 140 -6.32 7.01 -5.31
N THR A 141 -5.57 5.93 -5.60
CA THR A 141 -4.12 5.88 -5.38
C THR A 141 -3.32 6.46 -6.54
N VAL A 142 -3.97 6.70 -7.68
CA VAL A 142 -3.34 7.24 -8.88
C VAL A 142 -3.23 8.76 -8.75
N ILE A 143 -2.03 9.28 -9.01
CA ILE A 143 -1.69 10.70 -8.92
C ILE A 143 -1.18 11.14 -10.29
N PRO A 144 -2.02 11.81 -11.11
CA PRO A 144 -1.58 12.44 -12.35
C PRO A 144 -0.59 13.57 -12.07
N ASP A 145 0.38 13.77 -12.96
CA ASP A 145 1.24 14.95 -12.91
C ASP A 145 0.47 16.21 -13.33
N GLU A 146 1.03 17.38 -13.01
CA GLU A 146 0.40 18.68 -13.34
C GLU A 146 0.20 18.87 -14.85
N SER A 147 1.04 18.23 -15.67
CA SER A 147 1.00 18.34 -17.13
C SER A 147 0.01 17.38 -17.80
N PHE A 148 -0.57 16.44 -17.04
CA PHE A 148 -1.36 15.30 -17.50
C PHE A 148 -0.70 14.48 -18.61
N ARG A 149 0.64 14.35 -18.56
CA ARG A 149 1.44 13.54 -19.49
C ARG A 149 1.99 12.29 -18.82
N SER A 150 1.93 12.23 -17.50
CA SER A 150 2.27 11.05 -16.74
C SER A 150 1.39 10.93 -15.50
N ALA A 151 1.39 9.75 -14.90
CA ALA A 151 0.83 9.52 -13.59
C ALA A 151 1.74 8.58 -12.80
N SER A 152 1.61 8.59 -11.48
CA SER A 152 2.18 7.60 -10.58
C SER A 152 1.06 6.96 -9.75
N SER A 153 1.40 5.93 -8.98
CA SER A 153 0.50 5.37 -7.97
C SER A 153 1.22 5.32 -6.64
N SER A 154 0.55 5.69 -5.55
CA SER A 154 1.11 5.54 -4.20
C SER A 154 1.39 4.07 -3.83
N VAL A 155 0.79 3.11 -4.55
CA VAL A 155 1.09 1.67 -4.42
C VAL A 155 2.40 1.30 -5.12
N TYR A 156 2.77 1.99 -6.21
CA TYR A 156 3.99 1.75 -6.99
C TYR A 156 4.79 3.05 -7.09
N PRO A 157 5.43 3.50 -5.99
CA PRO A 157 6.05 4.82 -5.92
C PRO A 157 7.18 5.05 -6.92
N TYR A 158 7.79 3.98 -7.44
CA TYR A 158 8.89 4.04 -8.41
C TYR A 158 8.50 3.59 -9.81
N VAL A 159 7.21 3.63 -10.13
CA VAL A 159 6.70 3.38 -11.49
C VAL A 159 6.02 4.62 -12.00
N ARG A 160 6.49 5.10 -13.16
CA ARG A 160 5.85 6.17 -13.92
C ARG A 160 5.01 5.57 -15.04
N PHE A 161 3.80 6.09 -15.21
CA PHE A 161 2.86 5.71 -16.25
C PHE A 161 2.73 6.86 -17.25
N PRO A 162 3.45 6.83 -18.39
CA PRO A 162 3.29 7.85 -19.43
C PRO A 162 1.89 7.76 -20.05
N ILE A 163 1.19 8.89 -20.12
CA ILE A 163 -0.18 8.99 -20.64
C ILE A 163 -0.31 10.09 -21.70
N ALA A 164 -1.32 9.95 -22.55
CA ALA A 164 -1.81 10.97 -23.45
C ALA A 164 -3.30 11.16 -23.20
N ALA A 165 -3.69 12.35 -22.74
CA ALA A 165 -5.07 12.69 -22.42
C ALA A 165 -5.58 13.84 -23.31
N GLU A 166 -6.65 13.58 -24.05
CA GLU A 166 -7.27 14.53 -24.99
C GLU A 166 -8.74 14.74 -24.66
N ASP A 167 -9.26 15.96 -24.90
CA ASP A 167 -10.69 16.28 -24.83
C ASP A 167 -11.22 16.47 -26.25
N LEU A 168 -12.06 15.54 -26.70
CA LEU A 168 -12.68 15.59 -28.02
C LEU A 168 -14.18 15.80 -27.86
N GLN A 169 -14.62 17.05 -28.03
CA GLN A 169 -16.04 17.43 -27.98
C GLN A 169 -16.73 17.02 -26.66
N GLY A 170 -16.04 17.08 -25.52
CA GLY A 170 -16.59 16.73 -24.21
C GLY A 170 -16.47 15.25 -23.83
N GLU A 171 -15.79 14.43 -24.66
CA GLU A 171 -15.32 13.09 -24.31
C GLU A 171 -13.82 13.13 -24.04
N PHE A 172 -13.43 12.84 -22.80
CA PHE A 172 -12.02 12.66 -22.46
C PHE A 172 -11.55 11.29 -22.91
N ARG A 173 -10.41 11.24 -23.59
CA ARG A 173 -9.75 10.01 -24.06
C ARG A 173 -8.36 9.92 -23.48
N VAL A 174 -8.04 8.77 -22.90
CA VAL A 174 -6.73 8.49 -22.30
C VAL A 174 -6.13 7.24 -22.94
N ALA A 175 -4.88 7.35 -23.35
CA ALA A 175 -4.02 6.25 -23.77
C ALA A 175 -2.72 6.28 -22.95
N SER A 176 -2.00 5.17 -22.88
CA SER A 176 -0.68 5.10 -22.25
C SER A 176 0.36 4.48 -23.15
N LYS A 177 1.63 4.67 -22.77
CA LYS A 177 2.76 3.85 -23.23
C LYS A 177 3.11 2.83 -22.16
N THR A 178 4.14 2.03 -22.43
CA THR A 178 4.71 1.10 -21.46
C THR A 178 5.13 1.85 -20.18
N PRO A 179 4.72 1.37 -18.99
CA PRO A 179 5.22 1.90 -17.72
C PRO A 179 6.73 1.77 -17.61
N GLU A 180 7.36 2.69 -16.89
CA GLU A 180 8.80 2.73 -16.72
C GLU A 180 9.18 2.86 -15.24
N ASN A 181 10.29 2.24 -14.86
CA ASN A 181 10.86 2.41 -13.53
C ASN A 181 11.46 3.81 -13.43
N ASP A 182 10.97 4.59 -12.47
CA ASP A 182 11.40 5.96 -12.22
C ASP A 182 11.83 6.08 -10.75
N ILE A 183 13.14 6.09 -10.53
CA ILE A 183 13.75 6.21 -9.21
C ILE A 183 14.28 7.63 -8.95
N GLU A 184 13.91 8.62 -9.76
CA GLU A 184 14.42 9.99 -9.60
C GLU A 184 14.09 10.57 -8.23
N GLN A 185 12.94 10.24 -7.63
CA GLN A 185 12.62 10.68 -6.28
C GLN A 185 13.68 10.21 -5.27
N ALA A 186 14.08 8.94 -5.34
CA ALA A 186 15.11 8.40 -4.46
C ALA A 186 16.47 9.04 -4.73
N MET A 187 16.85 9.17 -5.99
CA MET A 187 18.13 9.78 -6.36
C MET A 187 18.19 11.26 -5.96
N ALA A 188 17.10 12.01 -6.12
CA ALA A 188 16.99 13.40 -5.67
C ALA A 188 17.15 13.53 -4.15
N TYR A 189 16.55 12.61 -3.37
CA TYR A 189 16.78 12.55 -1.93
C TYR A 189 18.27 12.36 -1.60
N TRP A 190 18.93 11.39 -2.24
CA TRP A 190 20.33 11.09 -1.99
C TRP A 190 21.27 12.22 -2.40
N ARG A 191 21.05 12.87 -3.55
CA ARG A 191 21.82 14.07 -3.96
C ARG A 191 21.75 15.16 -2.91
N ARG A 192 20.53 15.47 -2.42
CA ARG A 192 20.31 16.45 -1.34
C ARG A 192 21.00 16.02 -0.04
N ARG A 193 20.88 14.75 0.36
CA ARG A 193 21.46 14.23 1.61
C ARG A 193 22.98 14.28 1.60
N LEU A 194 23.60 13.95 0.46
CA LEU A 194 25.05 13.88 0.31
C LEU A 194 25.68 15.24 0.01
N GLY A 195 24.89 16.19 -0.48
CA GLY A 195 25.36 17.50 -0.94
C GLY A 195 26.12 17.43 -2.27
N SER A 196 25.82 16.42 -3.10
CA SER A 196 26.46 16.22 -4.40
C SER A 196 25.45 15.88 -5.48
N GLU A 197 25.56 16.56 -6.63
CA GLU A 197 24.75 16.32 -7.83
C GLU A 197 25.29 15.17 -8.70
N SER A 198 26.53 14.74 -8.45
CA SER A 198 27.18 13.67 -9.20
C SER A 198 28.16 12.94 -8.29
N TRP A 199 27.86 11.68 -8.01
CA TRP A 199 28.74 10.81 -7.22
C TRP A 199 28.62 9.38 -7.74
N LEU A 200 29.72 8.62 -7.66
CA LEU A 200 29.83 7.27 -8.20
C LEU A 200 28.71 6.33 -7.69
N GLY A 201 28.27 6.54 -6.46
CA GLY A 201 27.24 5.70 -5.86
C GLY A 201 25.90 5.79 -6.57
N GLU A 202 25.56 6.93 -7.17
CA GLU A 202 24.31 7.09 -7.89
C GLU A 202 24.24 6.18 -9.11
N ASP A 203 25.27 6.20 -9.96
CA ASP A 203 25.35 5.35 -11.16
C ASP A 203 25.26 3.87 -10.79
N LEU A 204 25.93 3.48 -9.70
CA LEU A 204 25.88 2.13 -9.20
C LEU A 204 24.49 1.75 -8.68
N TYR A 205 23.84 2.59 -7.87
CA TYR A 205 22.48 2.34 -7.40
C TYR A 205 21.49 2.24 -8.56
N ARG A 206 21.59 3.13 -9.56
CA ARG A 206 20.76 3.07 -10.77
C ARG A 206 20.94 1.75 -11.50
N ALA A 207 22.18 1.33 -11.73
CA ALA A 207 22.48 0.07 -12.40
C ALA A 207 21.97 -1.14 -11.60
N MET A 208 22.23 -1.20 -10.29
CA MET A 208 21.80 -2.31 -9.45
C MET A 208 20.28 -2.37 -9.28
N ILE A 209 19.62 -1.24 -9.03
CA ILE A 209 18.16 -1.17 -8.90
C ILE A 209 17.51 -1.54 -10.24
N GLY A 210 17.99 -1.00 -11.37
CA GLY A 210 17.47 -1.33 -12.69
C GLY A 210 17.63 -2.80 -13.07
N SER A 211 18.69 -3.45 -12.59
CA SER A 211 19.00 -4.86 -12.85
C SER A 211 18.24 -5.82 -11.93
N PHE A 212 18.20 -5.53 -10.63
CA PHE A 212 17.80 -6.50 -9.61
C PHE A 212 16.48 -6.20 -8.92
N VAL A 213 15.92 -4.99 -9.05
CA VAL A 213 14.61 -4.66 -8.48
C VAL A 213 13.55 -4.76 -9.57
N GLY A 214 12.54 -5.59 -9.30
CA GLY A 214 11.33 -5.74 -10.10
C GLY A 214 10.36 -4.60 -9.80
N ARG A 215 9.50 -4.82 -8.82
CA ARG A 215 8.55 -3.85 -8.30
C ARG A 215 8.90 -3.47 -6.87
N PHE A 216 8.71 -2.19 -6.55
CA PHE A 216 8.68 -1.71 -5.16
C PHE A 216 7.24 -1.33 -4.84
N VAL A 217 6.60 -2.08 -3.95
CA VAL A 217 5.15 -2.04 -3.75
C VAL A 217 4.82 -1.61 -2.32
N VAL A 218 3.89 -0.69 -2.16
CA VAL A 218 3.31 -0.31 -0.86
C VAL A 218 1.86 -0.78 -0.84
N GLN A 219 1.57 -1.85 -0.10
CA GLN A 219 0.26 -2.49 -0.11
C GLN A 219 -0.84 -1.61 0.51
N ASP A 220 -0.52 -0.89 1.59
CA ASP A 220 -1.42 0.05 2.25
C ASP A 220 -0.77 1.43 2.31
N PRO A 221 -0.80 2.21 1.21
CA PRO A 221 -0.10 3.49 1.14
C PRO A 221 -0.62 4.51 2.14
N VAL A 222 -1.91 4.46 2.50
CA VAL A 222 -2.51 5.41 3.45
C VAL A 222 -2.01 5.16 4.87
N GLN A 223 -1.98 3.91 5.33
CA GLN A 223 -1.44 3.60 6.64
C GLN A 223 0.09 3.72 6.66
N PHE A 224 0.76 3.36 5.57
CA PHE A 224 2.21 3.52 5.45
C PHE A 224 2.64 4.99 5.52
N GLU A 225 1.93 5.91 4.86
CA GLU A 225 2.19 7.35 4.98
C GLU A 225 2.04 7.82 6.45
N LYS A 226 0.98 7.38 7.15
CA LYS A 226 0.79 7.71 8.57
C LYS A 226 1.93 7.20 9.45
N ALA A 227 2.33 5.94 9.26
CA ALA A 227 3.42 5.32 10.02
C ALA A 227 4.76 6.00 9.73
N SER A 228 5.04 6.25 8.45
CA SER A 228 6.27 6.91 7.97
C SER A 228 6.27 8.42 8.15
N ARG A 229 5.38 9.00 8.98
CA ARG A 229 5.57 10.32 9.61
C ARG A 229 6.52 10.30 10.80
N GLY A 230 6.82 9.11 11.34
CA GLY A 230 7.95 8.86 12.24
C GLY A 230 8.92 7.81 11.68
N PRO A 231 10.03 7.55 12.38
CA PRO A 231 10.85 6.38 12.10
C PRO A 231 10.02 5.11 12.27
N VAL A 232 10.36 4.07 11.51
CA VAL A 232 9.67 2.77 11.57
C VAL A 232 10.66 1.63 11.74
N LEU A 233 10.18 0.51 12.29
CA LEU A 233 10.93 -0.73 12.37
C LEU A 233 10.52 -1.63 11.19
N TYR A 234 11.35 -1.66 10.14
CA TYR A 234 11.18 -2.60 9.04
C TYR A 234 11.64 -3.99 9.47
N LEU A 235 10.71 -4.94 9.48
CA LEU A 235 11.02 -6.35 9.71
C LEU A 235 10.89 -7.07 8.38
N ALA A 236 11.88 -7.89 8.01
CA ALA A 236 11.92 -8.51 6.69
C ALA A 236 12.33 -9.98 6.72
N ASN A 237 11.89 -10.75 5.71
CA ASN A 237 12.59 -11.98 5.30
C ASN A 237 13.93 -11.62 4.65
N HIS A 238 14.73 -12.61 4.25
CA HIS A 238 16.04 -12.37 3.63
C HIS A 238 16.36 -13.43 2.59
N GLN A 239 16.48 -13.06 1.32
CA GLN A 239 16.79 -14.02 0.25
C GLN A 239 18.20 -13.84 -0.29
N THR A 240 18.60 -12.60 -0.58
CA THR A 240 19.90 -12.27 -1.19
C THR A 240 20.63 -11.16 -0.43
N ALA A 241 21.95 -11.04 -0.60
CA ALA A 241 22.72 -10.06 0.16
C ALA A 241 22.46 -8.60 -0.28
N VAL A 242 22.14 -8.38 -1.55
CA VAL A 242 21.96 -7.04 -2.13
C VAL A 242 20.71 -6.31 -1.61
N GLU A 243 19.77 -7.03 -1.00
CA GLU A 243 18.49 -6.51 -0.50
C GLU A 243 18.61 -5.29 0.41
N SER A 244 19.39 -5.39 1.49
CA SER A 244 19.45 -4.32 2.50
C SER A 244 19.97 -3.02 1.89
N LEU A 245 20.90 -3.13 0.93
CA LEU A 245 21.50 -1.99 0.24
C LEU A 245 20.47 -1.28 -0.66
N LEU A 246 19.79 -2.03 -1.52
CA LEU A 246 18.83 -1.46 -2.47
C LEU A 246 17.54 -1.01 -1.78
N PHE A 247 17.06 -1.79 -0.81
CA PHE A 247 15.89 -1.45 -0.02
C PHE A 247 16.11 -0.16 0.76
N ALA A 248 17.23 -0.02 1.47
CA ALA A 248 17.51 1.21 2.21
C ALA A 248 17.52 2.41 1.26
N CYS A 249 18.25 2.32 0.13
CA CYS A 249 18.30 3.41 -0.84
C CYS A 249 16.91 3.88 -1.30
N LEU A 250 16.02 2.94 -1.64
CA LEU A 250 14.65 3.23 -2.06
C LEU A 250 13.78 3.69 -0.89
N ALA A 251 13.75 2.98 0.24
CA ALA A 251 12.93 3.33 1.39
C ALA A 251 13.27 4.72 1.97
N GLU A 252 14.55 5.09 1.98
CA GLU A 252 14.97 6.43 2.38
C GLU A 252 14.47 7.51 1.39
N GLY A 253 14.57 7.22 0.10
CA GLY A 253 14.03 8.09 -0.96
C GLY A 253 12.52 8.30 -0.88
N LEU A 254 11.79 7.26 -0.50
CA LEU A 254 10.33 7.28 -0.38
C LEU A 254 9.87 8.04 0.85
N THR A 255 10.54 7.81 1.98
CA THR A 255 10.12 8.34 3.30
C THR A 255 10.83 9.63 3.68
N GLU A 256 11.82 10.04 2.89
CA GLU A 256 12.77 11.11 3.18
C GLU A 256 13.45 10.97 4.55
N ARG A 257 13.70 9.73 4.97
CA ARG A 257 14.30 9.41 6.28
C ARG A 257 15.44 8.42 6.18
N PRO A 258 16.48 8.55 7.02
CA PRO A 258 17.51 7.53 7.13
C PRO A 258 16.96 6.14 7.47
N VAL A 259 17.54 5.12 6.87
CA VAL A 259 17.29 3.71 7.16
C VAL A 259 18.63 3.04 7.45
N ALA A 260 18.76 2.45 8.63
CA ALA A 260 19.93 1.67 9.00
C ALA A 260 19.59 0.18 9.05
N ALA A 261 20.37 -0.65 8.37
CA ALA A 261 20.23 -2.11 8.39
C ALA A 261 21.10 -2.75 9.47
N ILE A 262 20.56 -3.74 10.17
CA ILE A 262 21.32 -4.57 11.10
C ILE A 262 22.05 -5.67 10.33
N ALA A 263 23.37 -5.71 10.43
CA ALA A 263 24.19 -6.78 9.86
C ALA A 263 25.12 -7.40 10.92
N LYS A 264 25.61 -8.62 10.64
CA LYS A 264 26.65 -9.23 11.47
C LYS A 264 28.00 -8.53 11.23
N LYS A 265 28.86 -8.49 12.24
CA LYS A 265 30.17 -7.81 12.19
C LYS A 265 31.05 -8.29 11.03
N GLU A 266 30.96 -9.57 10.66
CA GLU A 266 31.72 -10.17 9.55
C GLU A 266 31.37 -9.54 8.20
N HIS A 267 30.19 -8.92 8.05
CA HIS A 267 29.83 -8.21 6.82
C HIS A 267 30.70 -6.98 6.54
N ARG A 268 31.45 -6.48 7.53
CA ARG A 268 32.36 -5.35 7.33
C ARG A 268 33.42 -5.63 6.26
N GLU A 269 33.84 -6.88 6.14
CA GLU A 269 34.87 -7.31 5.18
C GLU A 269 34.27 -7.88 3.87
N SER A 270 32.94 -8.04 3.81
CA SER A 270 32.24 -8.48 2.59
C SER A 270 32.34 -7.46 1.47
N TRP A 271 32.01 -7.87 0.23
CA TRP A 271 31.99 -6.96 -0.92
C TRP A 271 31.05 -5.76 -0.70
N ILE A 272 29.92 -5.93 0.01
CA ILE A 272 29.01 -4.84 0.39
C ILE A 272 29.70 -3.88 1.36
N GLY A 273 30.38 -4.42 2.37
CA GLY A 273 31.13 -3.61 3.33
C GLY A 273 32.24 -2.80 2.67
N GLN A 274 32.98 -3.41 1.74
CA GLN A 274 34.00 -2.74 0.93
C GLN A 274 33.40 -1.68 0.01
N LEU A 275 32.29 -1.99 -0.67
CA LEU A 275 31.58 -1.04 -1.53
C LEU A 275 31.13 0.20 -0.74
N LEU A 276 30.50 0.00 0.42
CA LEU A 276 30.06 1.10 1.29
C LEU A 276 31.25 1.91 1.82
N SER A 277 32.38 1.26 2.10
CA SER A 277 33.62 1.96 2.47
C SER A 277 34.15 2.83 1.34
N HIS A 278 34.09 2.35 0.09
CA HIS A 278 34.49 3.14 -1.08
C HIS A 278 33.55 4.32 -1.34
N MET A 279 32.24 4.10 -1.20
CA MET A 279 31.24 5.18 -1.25
C MET A 279 31.48 6.23 -0.14
N GLY A 280 31.82 5.78 1.07
CA GLY A 280 32.15 6.62 2.23
C GLY A 280 33.43 7.44 2.08
N ALA A 281 34.39 6.96 1.28
CA ALA A 281 35.65 7.65 1.03
C ALA A 281 35.59 8.66 -0.12
N TYR A 282 34.43 8.84 -0.76
CA TYR A 282 34.29 9.75 -1.90
C TYR A 282 34.47 11.22 -1.45
N PRO A 283 35.42 11.98 -2.03
CA PRO A 283 35.84 13.30 -1.49
C PRO A 283 34.71 14.32 -1.32
N ASP A 284 33.72 14.29 -2.20
CA ASP A 284 32.67 15.32 -2.29
C ASP A 284 31.30 14.84 -1.76
N ALA A 285 31.22 13.63 -1.18
CA ALA A 285 29.97 13.07 -0.67
C ALA A 285 30.09 12.69 0.80
N ARG A 286 29.17 13.20 1.64
CA ARG A 286 29.07 12.80 3.05
C ARG A 286 28.17 11.59 3.17
N PHE A 287 28.70 10.41 2.84
CA PHE A 287 27.93 9.17 2.89
C PHE A 287 27.91 8.56 4.30
N PRO A 288 26.77 8.59 5.02
CA PRO A 288 26.64 7.93 6.32
C PRO A 288 26.57 6.42 6.09
N SER A 289 27.29 5.63 6.90
CA SER A 289 27.20 4.18 6.80
C SER A 289 25.80 3.70 7.17
N PRO A 290 25.07 3.02 6.27
CA PRO A 290 23.71 2.57 6.54
C PRO A 290 23.67 1.24 7.31
N ILE A 291 24.80 0.75 7.86
CA ILE A 291 24.87 -0.56 8.51
C ILE A 291 25.26 -0.43 9.98
N ILE A 292 24.51 -1.12 10.83
CA ILE A 292 24.78 -1.32 12.25
C ILE A 292 25.31 -2.73 12.42
N TYR A 293 26.58 -2.86 12.79
CA TYR A 293 27.21 -4.15 13.02
C TYR A 293 26.92 -4.65 14.43
N VAL A 294 26.34 -5.85 14.52
CA VAL A 294 25.98 -6.48 15.79
C VAL A 294 26.77 -7.77 15.98
N ASP A 295 27.36 -7.91 17.16
CA ASP A 295 27.93 -9.17 17.65
C ASP A 295 26.86 -9.97 18.39
N ARG A 296 26.38 -11.03 17.75
CA ARG A 296 25.29 -11.88 18.29
C ARG A 296 25.79 -12.99 19.22
N GLU A 297 27.11 -13.25 19.27
CA GLU A 297 27.68 -14.29 20.13
C GLU A 297 27.75 -13.83 21.60
N ASN A 298 27.56 -12.53 21.84
CA ASN A 298 27.51 -11.93 23.17
C ASN A 298 26.07 -11.48 23.53
N GLN A 299 25.37 -12.26 24.37
CA GLN A 299 24.00 -11.93 24.79
C GLN A 299 23.87 -10.57 25.52
N GLY A 300 24.91 -10.13 26.25
CA GLY A 300 24.93 -8.81 26.88
C GLY A 300 24.99 -7.66 25.86
N SER A 301 25.64 -7.90 24.73
CA SER A 301 25.71 -6.97 23.58
C SER A 301 24.34 -6.74 22.94
N MET A 302 23.44 -7.75 22.94
CA MET A 302 22.14 -7.63 22.29
C MET A 302 21.20 -6.63 22.99
N LEU A 303 21.12 -6.64 24.32
CA LEU A 303 20.29 -5.68 25.07
C LEU A 303 20.82 -4.26 24.92
N GLN A 304 22.14 -4.08 24.95
CA GLN A 304 22.76 -2.79 24.67
C GLN A 304 22.48 -2.33 23.24
N THR A 305 22.62 -3.22 22.26
CA THR A 305 22.28 -2.95 20.85
C THR A 305 20.83 -2.51 20.72
N VAL A 306 19.89 -3.18 21.38
CA VAL A 306 18.45 -2.83 21.32
C VAL A 306 18.20 -1.45 21.90
N LYS A 307 18.90 -1.08 22.98
CA LYS A 307 18.84 0.27 23.54
C LYS A 307 19.40 1.30 22.56
N GLU A 308 20.58 1.04 21.97
CA GLU A 308 21.19 1.93 20.97
C GLU A 308 20.30 2.08 19.73
N LEU A 309 19.62 1.02 19.30
CA LEU A 309 18.62 1.08 18.24
C LEU A 309 17.43 1.94 18.64
N ALA A 310 16.90 1.76 19.85
CA ALA A 310 15.82 2.59 20.37
C ALA A 310 16.21 4.07 20.34
N ASP A 311 17.40 4.41 20.85
CA ASP A 311 17.92 5.78 20.90
C ASP A 311 18.09 6.37 19.49
N ARG A 312 18.64 5.61 18.53
CA ARG A 312 18.73 6.04 17.11
C ARG A 312 17.38 6.28 16.47
N MET A 313 16.39 5.46 16.80
CA MET A 313 15.03 5.65 16.30
C MET A 313 14.39 6.89 16.93
N THR A 314 14.39 7.02 18.25
CA THR A 314 13.68 8.11 18.93
C THR A 314 14.37 9.46 18.82
N GLU A 315 15.70 9.50 18.96
CA GLU A 315 16.49 10.74 18.95
C GLU A 315 17.04 11.04 17.54
N GLY A 316 17.63 10.04 16.90
CA GLY A 316 18.20 10.16 15.54
C GLY A 316 17.16 10.21 14.42
N LYS A 317 15.90 9.86 14.73
CA LYS A 317 14.78 9.77 13.76
C LYS A 317 15.06 8.80 12.62
N GLU A 318 15.88 7.78 12.88
CA GLU A 318 16.29 6.79 11.89
C GLU A 318 15.35 5.59 11.91
N SER A 319 14.95 5.10 10.74
CA SER A 319 14.25 3.82 10.62
C SER A 319 15.27 2.68 10.66
N ILE A 320 14.86 1.51 11.13
CA ILE A 320 15.74 0.34 11.25
C ILE A 320 15.21 -0.80 10.39
N LEU A 321 16.07 -1.42 9.59
CA LEU A 321 15.79 -2.65 8.85
C LEU A 321 16.40 -3.86 9.56
N VAL A 322 15.56 -4.86 9.80
CA VAL A 322 15.94 -6.12 10.44
C VAL A 322 15.47 -7.30 9.60
N HIS A 323 16.43 -8.09 9.12
CA HIS A 323 16.16 -9.43 8.61
C HIS A 323 15.97 -10.39 9.80
N VAL A 324 14.72 -10.79 10.05
CA VAL A 324 14.31 -11.33 11.37
C VAL A 324 14.92 -12.68 11.70
N GLU A 325 15.17 -13.53 10.71
CA GLU A 325 15.82 -14.85 10.90
C GLU A 325 17.35 -14.73 10.97
N GLY A 326 17.92 -13.60 10.56
CA GLY A 326 19.36 -13.33 10.64
C GLY A 326 20.25 -14.17 9.71
N THR A 327 19.64 -14.96 8.83
CA THR A 327 20.27 -15.72 7.76
C THR A 327 19.47 -15.53 6.49
N ARG A 328 20.14 -15.58 5.35
CA ARG A 328 19.48 -15.70 4.05
C ARG A 328 18.86 -17.09 3.91
N ALA A 329 17.68 -17.14 3.34
CA ALA A 329 17.01 -18.36 2.90
C ALA A 329 17.78 -19.01 1.73
N LEU A 330 17.46 -20.28 1.46
CA LEU A 330 18.04 -21.03 0.34
C LEU A 330 17.01 -21.32 -0.76
N THR A 331 15.73 -21.14 -0.48
CA THR A 331 14.62 -21.50 -1.37
C THR A 331 13.58 -20.39 -1.42
N GLU A 332 12.97 -20.20 -2.59
CA GLU A 332 11.84 -19.28 -2.79
C GLU A 332 10.60 -19.73 -2.01
N GLY A 333 9.75 -18.79 -1.60
CA GLY A 333 8.48 -19.10 -0.93
C GLY A 333 8.60 -19.65 0.50
N GLN A 334 9.81 -19.75 1.06
CA GLN A 334 9.99 -20.14 2.45
C GLN A 334 9.38 -19.09 3.39
N ASP A 335 8.44 -19.52 4.24
CA ASP A 335 7.85 -18.66 5.25
C ASP A 335 8.84 -18.36 6.38
N VAL A 336 8.74 -17.12 6.88
CA VAL A 336 9.43 -16.72 8.10
C VAL A 336 8.79 -17.46 9.27
N SER A 337 9.61 -18.20 10.01
CA SER A 337 9.14 -19.04 11.12
C SER A 337 9.65 -18.57 12.49
N VAL A 338 10.74 -17.80 12.50
CA VAL A 338 11.39 -17.35 13.74
C VAL A 338 11.33 -15.83 13.87
N LEU A 339 10.78 -15.37 15.00
CA LEU A 339 10.77 -13.97 15.40
C LEU A 339 11.14 -13.80 16.88
N SER A 340 12.19 -13.03 17.15
CA SER A 340 12.59 -12.67 18.51
C SER A 340 11.53 -11.78 19.16
N ALA A 341 11.26 -11.99 20.46
CA ALA A 341 10.33 -11.16 21.23
C ALA A 341 10.80 -9.70 21.37
N VAL A 342 12.10 -9.48 21.20
CA VAL A 342 12.73 -8.17 21.37
C VAL A 342 12.19 -7.12 20.42
N TRP A 343 11.73 -7.50 19.23
CA TRP A 343 11.23 -6.55 18.22
C TRP A 343 9.85 -5.99 18.57
N PRO A 344 8.83 -6.81 18.90
CA PRO A 344 7.58 -6.28 19.44
C PRO A 344 7.78 -5.46 20.72
N ASP A 345 8.68 -5.88 21.62
CA ASP A 345 8.94 -5.13 22.85
C ASP A 345 9.60 -3.77 22.55
N LEU A 346 10.59 -3.72 21.67
CA LEU A 346 11.21 -2.48 21.20
C LEU A 346 10.18 -1.53 20.59
N ALA A 347 9.34 -2.04 19.68
CA ALA A 347 8.29 -1.26 19.03
C ALA A 347 7.30 -0.64 20.03
N ILE A 348 6.91 -1.40 21.06
CA ILE A 348 6.02 -0.93 22.12
C ILE A 348 6.69 0.14 22.98
N HIS A 349 7.93 -0.11 23.43
CA HIS A 349 8.66 0.78 24.34
C HIS A 349 9.08 2.09 23.67
N ALA A 350 9.59 2.02 22.44
CA ALA A 350 9.97 3.18 21.65
C ALA A 350 8.77 3.87 20.98
N ASN A 351 7.57 3.28 21.08
CA ASN A 351 6.34 3.74 20.42
C ASN A 351 6.52 3.90 18.90
N ILE A 352 7.16 2.91 18.26
CA ILE A 352 7.48 2.90 16.83
C ILE A 352 6.64 1.85 16.10
N PRO A 353 5.98 2.19 14.98
CA PRO A 353 5.30 1.21 14.14
C PRO A 353 6.26 0.16 13.57
N ILE A 354 5.78 -1.08 13.48
CA ILE A 354 6.44 -2.14 12.73
C ILE A 354 5.90 -2.13 11.30
N VAL A 355 6.78 -2.20 10.31
CA VAL A 355 6.42 -2.32 8.90
C VAL A 355 6.95 -3.64 8.37
N PRO A 356 6.08 -4.62 8.04
CA PRO A 356 6.49 -5.85 7.39
C PRO A 356 7.05 -5.57 6.00
N VAL A 357 8.16 -6.22 5.65
CA VAL A 357 8.77 -6.17 4.32
C VAL A 357 8.96 -7.59 3.82
N ARG A 358 8.53 -7.86 2.58
CA ARG A 358 8.76 -9.15 1.93
C ARG A 358 9.52 -8.97 0.63
N PHE A 359 10.64 -9.66 0.52
CA PHE A 359 11.41 -9.84 -0.69
C PHE A 359 10.98 -11.14 -1.36
N MET A 360 10.63 -11.10 -2.65
CA MET A 360 10.14 -12.27 -3.41
C MET A 360 10.79 -12.36 -4.79
N GLY A 361 11.05 -13.59 -5.25
CA GLY A 361 11.62 -13.88 -6.57
C GLY A 361 13.15 -13.82 -6.62
N GLY A 362 13.82 -13.74 -5.46
CA GLY A 362 15.27 -13.71 -5.39
C GLY A 362 15.93 -15.09 -5.47
N LEU A 363 15.18 -16.18 -5.20
CA LEU A 363 15.72 -17.54 -5.07
C LEU A 363 15.07 -18.52 -6.06
N PRO A 364 15.71 -19.67 -6.32
CA PRO A 364 15.08 -20.77 -7.05
C PRO A 364 14.02 -21.49 -6.20
N GLU A 365 13.11 -22.20 -6.88
CA GLU A 365 12.11 -23.09 -6.24
C GLU A 365 12.76 -24.29 -5.52
N GLU A 366 13.89 -24.78 -6.04
CA GLU A 366 14.72 -25.78 -5.36
C GLU A 366 15.78 -25.09 -4.49
N ALA A 367 16.18 -25.70 -3.38
CA ALA A 367 17.18 -25.12 -2.49
C ALA A 367 18.52 -24.88 -3.21
N ALA A 368 18.97 -23.63 -3.19
CA ALA A 368 20.28 -23.25 -3.67
C ALA A 368 21.37 -23.92 -2.83
N ALA A 369 22.46 -24.34 -3.48
CA ALA A 369 23.60 -24.96 -2.81
C ALA A 369 24.30 -24.00 -1.83
N THR A 370 24.23 -22.70 -2.10
CA THR A 370 24.81 -21.63 -1.28
C THR A 370 23.87 -20.44 -1.18
N ARG A 371 24.08 -19.60 -0.17
CA ARG A 371 23.34 -18.33 -0.01
C ARG A 371 23.76 -17.37 -1.12
N LEU A 372 22.78 -16.84 -1.84
CA LEU A 372 23.05 -16.00 -3.00
C LEU A 372 23.34 -14.54 -2.60
N GLU A 373 24.25 -13.91 -3.33
CA GLU A 373 24.54 -12.47 -3.19
C GLU A 373 23.55 -11.62 -4.00
N PHE A 374 23.17 -12.12 -5.18
CA PHE A 374 22.24 -11.51 -6.13
C PHE A 374 21.07 -12.46 -6.43
N PRO A 375 19.96 -11.96 -6.98
CA PRO A 375 18.85 -12.82 -7.43
C PRO A 375 19.30 -13.93 -8.37
N VAL A 376 18.63 -15.08 -8.29
CA VAL A 376 18.90 -16.24 -9.15
C VAL A 376 18.90 -15.83 -10.63
N GLY A 377 19.93 -16.28 -11.37
CA GLY A 377 20.11 -15.93 -12.78
C GLY A 377 20.33 -14.44 -13.06
N TYR A 378 20.69 -13.64 -12.05
CA TYR A 378 20.73 -12.17 -12.12
C TYR A 378 19.38 -11.57 -12.51
N GLY A 379 18.29 -12.22 -12.09
CA GLY A 379 16.92 -11.76 -12.29
C GLY A 379 16.52 -10.60 -11.39
N LYS A 380 15.22 -10.34 -11.36
CA LYS A 380 14.61 -9.26 -10.57
C LYS A 380 13.85 -9.81 -9.38
N GLN A 381 13.87 -9.04 -8.29
CA GLN A 381 13.19 -9.35 -7.04
C GLN A 381 12.18 -8.23 -6.72
N ASP A 382 10.99 -8.61 -6.27
CA ASP A 382 9.95 -7.69 -5.83
C ASP A 382 10.09 -7.35 -4.34
N TYR A 383 10.00 -6.07 -4.03
CA TYR A 383 10.17 -5.51 -2.69
C TYR A 383 8.82 -5.00 -2.22
N LEU A 384 8.22 -5.70 -1.26
CA LEU A 384 6.85 -5.45 -0.84
C LEU A 384 6.83 -4.88 0.58
N ILE A 385 6.23 -3.71 0.73
CA ILE A 385 5.95 -3.06 2.01
C ILE A 385 4.50 -3.39 2.39
N GLY A 386 4.35 -4.13 3.49
CA GLY A 386 3.06 -4.53 4.04
C GLY A 386 2.38 -3.46 4.86
N ARG A 387 1.17 -3.77 5.37
CA ARG A 387 0.42 -2.89 6.28
C ARG A 387 1.22 -2.66 7.57
N PRO A 388 1.46 -1.40 7.98
CA PRO A 388 2.07 -1.13 9.27
C PRO A 388 1.24 -1.68 10.44
N ILE A 389 1.92 -2.15 11.47
CA ILE A 389 1.35 -2.55 12.75
C ILE A 389 1.73 -1.48 13.78
N PHE A 390 0.74 -0.75 14.27
CA PHE A 390 0.98 0.33 15.23
C PHE A 390 1.23 -0.21 16.65
N PRO A 391 1.99 0.50 17.50
CA PRO A 391 2.29 0.07 18.86
C PRO A 391 1.04 -0.23 19.71
N ASP A 392 -0.04 0.53 19.53
CA ASP A 392 -1.31 0.30 20.25
C ASP A 392 -1.97 -1.02 19.85
N GLU A 393 -1.86 -1.44 18.59
CA GLU A 393 -2.34 -2.76 18.14
C GLU A 393 -1.59 -3.88 18.88
N LEU A 394 -0.28 -3.73 19.06
CA LEU A 394 0.54 -4.71 19.80
C LEU A 394 0.27 -4.69 21.31
N ARG A 395 0.06 -3.52 21.91
CA ARG A 395 -0.24 -3.38 23.35
C ARG A 395 -1.56 -4.06 23.72
N ALA A 396 -2.55 -4.00 22.83
CA ALA A 396 -3.85 -4.64 23.01
C ALA A 396 -3.79 -6.18 23.00
N LEU A 397 -2.69 -6.78 22.51
CA LEU A 397 -2.53 -8.22 22.37
C LEU A 397 -1.75 -8.85 23.55
N PRO A 398 -2.11 -10.07 23.98
CA PRO A 398 -1.28 -10.90 24.86
C PRO A 398 0.09 -11.20 24.23
N LEU A 399 1.12 -11.41 25.08
CA LEU A 399 2.51 -11.62 24.63
C LEU A 399 2.69 -12.65 23.50
N PRO A 400 2.07 -13.84 23.52
CA PRO A 400 2.22 -14.81 22.43
C PRO A 400 1.62 -14.32 21.10
N ALA A 401 0.51 -13.58 21.16
CA ALA A 401 -0.21 -13.10 19.98
C ALA A 401 0.52 -11.97 19.25
N ARG A 402 1.37 -11.20 19.96
CA ARG A 402 2.19 -10.13 19.36
C ARG A 402 3.17 -10.65 18.31
N LYS A 403 3.74 -11.84 18.53
CA LYS A 403 4.64 -12.45 17.54
C LYS A 403 3.88 -12.97 16.33
N LEU A 404 2.75 -13.63 16.58
CA LEU A 404 1.93 -14.24 15.53
C LEU A 404 1.42 -13.18 14.55
N ILE A 405 0.87 -12.06 15.02
CA ILE A 405 0.40 -11.01 14.11
C ILE A 405 1.50 -10.43 13.21
N ILE A 406 2.75 -10.34 13.71
CA ILE A 406 3.89 -9.88 12.92
C ILE A 406 4.30 -10.93 11.88
N LEU A 407 4.37 -12.21 12.28
CA LEU A 407 4.68 -13.31 11.37
C LEU A 407 3.61 -13.45 10.28
N ASP A 408 2.33 -13.39 10.65
CA ASP A 408 1.20 -13.42 9.72
C ASP A 408 1.25 -12.24 8.75
N ALA A 409 1.60 -11.05 9.23
CA ALA A 409 1.76 -9.89 8.36
C ALA A 409 2.97 -10.02 7.41
N LEU A 410 4.11 -10.52 7.88
CA LEU A 410 5.30 -10.78 7.05
C LEU A 410 5.03 -11.84 5.97
N ASN A 411 4.34 -12.92 6.33
CA ASN A 411 4.05 -14.02 5.42
C ASN A 411 2.83 -13.74 4.52
N GLY A 412 1.90 -12.88 4.95
CA GLY A 412 0.78 -12.42 4.16
C GLY A 412 1.09 -11.24 3.24
N THR A 413 2.19 -10.51 3.46
CA THR A 413 2.61 -9.41 2.57
C THR A 413 2.91 -9.97 1.18
N GLY A 414 2.31 -9.39 0.15
CA GLY A 414 2.37 -9.89 -1.23
C GLY A 414 1.25 -10.86 -1.62
N ALA A 415 0.48 -11.39 -0.68
CA ALA A 415 -0.70 -12.17 -1.02
C ALA A 415 -1.81 -11.24 -1.56
N PRO A 416 -2.62 -11.69 -2.55
CA PRO A 416 -3.82 -10.98 -2.92
C PRO A 416 -4.72 -10.80 -1.69
N ALA A 417 -5.34 -9.62 -1.55
CA ALA A 417 -6.24 -9.33 -0.44
C ALA A 417 -7.26 -10.47 -0.34
N ARG A 418 -7.21 -11.25 0.74
CA ARG A 418 -8.15 -12.35 0.94
C ARG A 418 -9.53 -11.73 1.03
N ALA A 419 -10.40 -12.05 0.08
CA ALA A 419 -11.81 -11.73 0.17
C ALA A 419 -12.38 -12.43 1.41
N GLY A 420 -12.45 -11.70 2.53
CA GLY A 420 -13.02 -12.13 3.81
C GLY A 420 -14.53 -12.13 3.82
#